data_AF-A0A259CCB7-F1
#
_entry.id   AF-A0A259CCB7-F1
#
_cell.length_a   1.000
_cell.length_b   1.000
_cell.length_c   1.000
_cell.angle_alpha   90.00
_cell.angle_beta   90.00
_cell.angle_gamma   90.00
#
_symmetry.space_group_name_H-M   'P 1'
#
loop_
_entity.id
_entity.type
_entity.pdbx_description
1 polymer ?
#
loop_
_entity_poly.entity_id
_entity_poly.type
_entity_poly.pdbx_seq_one_letter_code
_entity_poly.pdbx_strand_id
1 'polypeptide(L)'
;FTLIAMNLRHVLYGPALMRAAGPKATTRHAWAWAFGLTDEVFGQALGTLTRGGTFSEAYMFGLGLAAYSAWLTGTLLGAIAGGGALEGWPSLSAGLGFMLPALFLALLLSLLSRRQVPVIVVAGVVTVLATLAISPTSGILLGMLAGAGVGMVRK
;
A
#
# COMPACT_ATOMS: atom_id res chain seq x y z
N PHE A 1 -13.41 9.66 -14.69
CA PHE A 1 -13.80 9.73 -13.26
C PHE A 1 -12.96 8.78 -12.39
N THR A 2 -12.81 7.50 -12.77
CA THR A 2 -12.05 6.47 -12.02
C THR A 2 -10.55 6.79 -11.85
N LEU A 3 -9.88 7.29 -12.89
CA LEU A 3 -8.44 7.66 -12.83
C LEU A 3 -8.16 8.81 -11.86
N ILE A 4 -9.02 9.83 -11.82
CA ILE A 4 -8.88 10.97 -10.90
C ILE A 4 -9.14 10.51 -9.46
N ALA A 5 -10.18 9.70 -9.24
CA ALA A 5 -10.50 9.14 -7.93
C ALA A 5 -9.37 8.24 -7.39
N MET A 6 -8.75 7.43 -8.24
CA MET A 6 -7.63 6.56 -7.85
C MET A 6 -6.37 7.34 -7.50
N ASN A 7 -6.10 8.44 -8.22
CA ASN A 7 -4.94 9.29 -7.94
C ASN A 7 -5.14 10.22 -6.73
N LEU A 8 -6.38 10.48 -6.32
CA LEU A 8 -6.71 11.33 -5.17
C LEU A 8 -6.03 10.86 -3.87
N ARG A 9 -5.69 9.57 -3.76
CA ARG A 9 -4.91 9.02 -2.63
C ARG A 9 -3.59 9.74 -2.39
N HIS A 10 -2.93 10.25 -3.44
CA HIS A 10 -1.67 10.99 -3.30
C HIS A 10 -1.88 12.35 -2.62
N VAL A 11 -3.05 12.96 -2.78
CA VAL A 11 -3.43 14.19 -2.05
C VAL A 11 -3.55 13.93 -0.55
N LEU A 12 -3.93 12.71 -0.16
CA LEU A 12 -4.12 12.32 1.24
C LEU A 12 -2.81 11.88 1.92
N TYR A 13 -1.85 11.34 1.16
CA TYR A 13 -0.59 10.83 1.72
C TYR A 13 0.25 11.91 2.40
N GLY A 14 0.42 13.07 1.77
CA GLY A 14 1.21 14.17 2.34
C GLY A 14 0.69 14.60 3.72
N PRO A 15 -0.57 15.04 3.86
CA PRO A 15 -1.14 15.45 5.14
C PRO A 15 -1.12 14.34 6.21
N ALA A 16 -1.43 13.09 5.84
CA ALA A 16 -1.43 11.96 6.76
C ALA A 16 -0.01 11.67 7.31
N LEU A 17 1.00 11.70 6.42
CA LEU A 17 2.38 11.48 6.80
C LEU A 17 2.91 12.63 7.67
N MET A 18 2.62 13.88 7.30
CA MET A 18 3.06 15.06 8.07
C MET A 18 2.44 15.10 9.47
N ARG A 19 1.17 14.67 9.60
CA ARG A 19 0.53 14.54 10.91
C ARG A 19 1.19 13.48 11.78
N ALA A 20 1.65 12.37 11.21
CA ALA A 20 2.39 11.33 11.93
C ALA A 20 3.84 11.74 12.24
N ALA A 21 4.46 12.54 11.36
CA ALA A 21 5.83 13.03 11.50
C ALA A 21 5.95 14.12 12.59
N GLY A 22 4.85 14.84 12.86
CA GLY A 22 4.76 15.85 13.91
C GLY A 22 5.40 17.19 13.54
N PRO A 23 5.31 18.20 14.43
CA PRO A 23 5.69 19.59 14.14
C PRO A 23 7.20 19.82 13.94
N LYS A 24 8.04 18.83 14.23
CA LYS A 24 9.50 18.89 14.02
C LYS A 24 9.93 18.45 12.61
N ALA A 25 9.00 17.98 11.78
CA ALA A 25 9.29 17.48 10.44
C ALA A 25 9.61 18.62 9.47
N THR A 26 10.76 18.52 8.79
CA THR A 26 11.16 19.48 7.76
C THR A 26 10.49 19.14 6.42
N THR A 27 9.96 20.14 5.73
CA THR A 27 9.30 19.98 4.41
C THR A 27 10.02 20.73 3.28
N ARG A 28 11.29 21.10 3.49
CA ARG A 28 12.08 21.92 2.57
C ARG A 28 12.18 21.30 1.17
N HIS A 29 12.30 19.99 1.09
CA HIS A 29 12.40 19.23 -0.15
C HIS A 29 11.19 18.31 -0.37
N ALA A 30 10.05 18.63 0.26
CA ALA A 30 8.81 17.85 0.13
C ALA A 30 8.36 17.66 -1.31
N TRP A 31 8.51 18.68 -2.15
CA TRP A 31 8.19 18.61 -3.57
C TRP A 31 8.99 17.54 -4.33
N ALA A 32 10.22 17.26 -3.89
CA ALA A 32 11.11 16.32 -4.56
C ALA A 32 10.91 14.88 -4.07
N TRP A 33 10.83 14.65 -2.76
CA TRP A 33 10.58 13.29 -2.26
C TRP A 33 9.12 12.85 -2.41
N ALA A 34 8.16 13.79 -2.56
CA ALA A 34 6.76 13.45 -2.85
C ALA A 34 6.58 12.74 -4.19
N PHE A 35 7.50 12.92 -5.15
CA PHE A 35 7.50 12.16 -6.40
C PHE A 35 7.61 10.65 -6.16
N GLY A 36 8.39 10.23 -5.15
CA GLY A 36 8.58 8.83 -4.79
C GLY A 36 7.50 8.26 -3.87
N LEU A 37 6.41 8.99 -3.61
CA LEU A 37 5.43 8.63 -2.59
C LEU A 37 4.39 7.63 -3.11
N THR A 38 4.82 6.38 -3.31
CA THR A 38 3.93 5.26 -3.65
C THR A 38 3.23 4.71 -2.41
N ASP A 39 2.26 3.81 -2.62
CA ASP A 39 1.51 3.16 -1.54
C ASP A 39 2.46 2.42 -0.57
N GLU A 40 3.52 1.80 -1.09
CA GLU A 40 4.55 1.08 -0.34
C GLU A 40 5.42 2.03 0.47
N VAL A 41 5.90 3.12 -0.16
CA VAL A 41 6.76 4.13 0.46
C VAL A 41 5.98 4.84 1.57
N PHE A 42 4.73 5.20 1.31
CA PHE A 42 3.83 5.78 2.30
C PHE A 42 3.58 4.82 3.47
N GLY A 43 3.24 3.55 3.18
CA GLY A 43 3.00 2.53 4.20
C GLY A 43 4.21 2.29 5.09
N GLN A 44 5.39 2.13 4.50
CA GLN A 44 6.63 1.90 5.25
C GLN A 44 7.01 3.13 6.09
N ALA A 45 6.87 4.34 5.55
CA ALA A 45 7.16 5.57 6.29
C ALA A 45 6.19 5.74 7.47
N LEU A 46 4.89 5.57 7.24
CA LEU A 46 3.88 5.67 8.29
C LEU A 46 4.05 4.59 9.38
N GLY A 47 4.36 3.36 8.96
CA GLY A 47 4.66 2.25 9.88
C GLY A 47 5.88 2.54 10.75
N THR A 48 6.91 3.16 10.20
CA THR A 48 8.12 3.55 10.95
C THR A 48 7.80 4.66 11.97
N LEU A 49 7.05 5.69 11.57
CA LEU A 49 6.66 6.79 12.46
C LEU A 49 5.75 6.32 13.61
N THR A 50 4.79 5.44 13.33
CA THR A 50 3.87 4.91 14.35
C THR A 50 4.56 4.01 15.38
N ARG A 51 5.72 3.43 15.06
CA ARG A 51 6.56 2.66 15.99
C ARG A 51 7.58 3.51 16.76
N GLY A 52 7.48 4.84 16.68
CA GLY A 52 8.36 5.77 17.38
C GLY A 52 9.62 6.18 16.60
N GLY A 53 9.71 5.84 15.30
CA GLY A 53 10.75 6.35 14.43
C GLY A 53 10.61 7.85 14.18
N THR A 54 11.72 8.52 13.88
CA THR A 54 11.77 9.95 13.56
C THR A 54 11.70 10.18 12.05
N PHE A 55 10.92 11.17 11.63
CA PHE A 55 10.89 11.61 10.24
C PHE A 55 12.20 12.32 9.87
N SER A 56 12.73 12.01 8.68
CA SER A 56 13.78 12.82 8.04
C SER A 56 13.61 12.80 6.51
N GLU A 57 13.98 13.90 5.84
CA GLU A 57 13.89 13.96 4.37
C GLU A 57 14.86 12.99 3.69
N ALA A 58 16.06 12.80 4.25
CA ALA A 58 17.02 11.82 3.73
C ALA A 58 16.46 10.39 3.75
N TYR A 59 15.71 10.04 4.81
CA TYR A 59 15.00 8.77 4.88
C TYR A 59 13.95 8.63 3.76
N MET A 60 13.16 9.68 3.50
CA MET A 60 12.16 9.68 2.43
C MET A 60 12.80 9.54 1.05
N PHE A 61 13.91 10.23 0.78
CA PHE A 61 14.65 10.07 -0.46
C PHE A 61 15.25 8.67 -0.62
N GLY A 62 15.84 8.12 0.46
CA GLY A 62 16.38 6.76 0.44
C GLY A 62 15.29 5.72 0.16
N LEU A 63 14.12 5.87 0.78
CA LEU A 63 12.98 4.98 0.58
C LEU A 63 12.41 5.08 -0.84
N GLY A 64 12.25 6.29 -1.36
CA GLY A 64 11.78 6.52 -2.73
C GLY A 64 12.77 6.01 -3.78
N LEU A 65 14.07 6.24 -3.59
CA LEU A 65 15.11 5.74 -4.49
C LEU A 65 15.17 4.20 -4.47
N ALA A 66 15.13 3.59 -3.30
CA ALA A 66 15.10 2.13 -3.17
C ALA A 66 13.88 1.52 -3.87
N ALA A 67 12.69 2.11 -3.69
CA ALA A 67 11.47 1.68 -4.38
C ALA A 67 11.61 1.82 -5.91
N TYR A 68 12.17 2.93 -6.38
CA TYR A 68 12.39 3.16 -7.81
C TYR A 68 13.41 2.18 -8.40
N SER A 69 14.51 1.90 -7.71
CA SER A 69 15.50 0.89 -8.10
C SER A 69 14.91 -0.52 -8.13
N ALA A 70 14.07 -0.87 -7.15
CA ALA A 70 13.37 -2.15 -7.13
C ALA A 70 12.40 -2.27 -8.32
N TRP A 71 11.67 -1.21 -8.65
CA TRP A 71 10.80 -1.18 -9.82
C TRP A 71 11.59 -1.33 -11.13
N LEU A 72 12.69 -0.60 -11.29
CA LEU A 72 13.51 -0.66 -12.50
C LEU A 72 14.13 -2.05 -12.70
N THR A 73 14.71 -2.62 -11.64
CA THR A 73 15.31 -3.96 -11.70
C THR A 73 14.25 -5.05 -11.90
N GLY A 74 13.10 -4.96 -11.23
CA GLY A 74 11.97 -5.86 -11.43
C GLY A 74 11.42 -5.81 -12.85
N THR A 75 11.34 -4.61 -13.45
CA THR A 75 10.90 -4.44 -14.85
C THR A 75 11.90 -5.06 -15.83
N LEU A 76 13.20 -4.84 -15.61
CA LEU A 76 14.26 -5.44 -16.43
C LEU A 76 14.21 -6.97 -16.36
N LEU A 77 14.14 -7.53 -15.15
CA LEU A 77 14.04 -8.98 -14.95
C LEU A 77 12.75 -9.54 -15.56
N GLY A 78 11.62 -8.85 -15.40
CA GLY A 78 10.34 -9.23 -15.99
C GLY A 78 10.38 -9.22 -17.52
N ALA A 79 11.03 -8.23 -18.14
CA ALA A 79 11.18 -8.16 -19.58
C ALA A 79 12.05 -9.31 -20.12
N ILE A 80 13.14 -9.66 -19.44
CA ILE A 80 13.99 -10.81 -19.79
C ILE A 80 13.20 -12.11 -19.61
N ALA A 81 12.46 -12.27 -18.51
CA ALA A 81 11.71 -13.47 -18.20
C ALA A 81 10.50 -13.68 -19.13
N GLY A 82 9.86 -12.59 -19.57
CA GLY A 82 8.72 -12.59 -20.48
C GLY A 82 9.06 -13.00 -21.92
N GLY A 83 10.34 -13.00 -22.31
CA GLY A 83 10.81 -13.45 -23.62
C GLY A 83 10.88 -14.98 -23.82
N GLY A 84 10.11 -15.77 -23.04
CA GLY A 84 10.06 -17.24 -23.14
C GLY A 84 10.82 -18.00 -22.04
N ALA A 85 11.57 -17.32 -21.17
CA ALA A 85 12.33 -17.98 -20.10
C ALA A 85 11.43 -18.68 -19.06
N LEU A 86 10.16 -18.26 -18.94
CA LEU A 86 9.17 -18.83 -18.02
C LEU A 86 8.42 -20.06 -18.57
N GLU A 87 8.60 -20.42 -19.85
CA GLU A 87 7.91 -21.57 -20.46
C GLU A 87 8.28 -22.90 -19.79
N GLY A 88 9.48 -23.01 -19.24
CA GLY A 88 9.91 -24.19 -18.46
C GLY A 88 9.41 -24.24 -17.02
N TRP A 89 8.72 -23.20 -16.52
CA TRP A 89 8.41 -23.02 -15.09
C TRP A 89 6.95 -22.58 -14.86
N PRO A 90 5.95 -23.43 -15.16
CA PRO A 90 4.53 -23.08 -15.05
C PRO A 90 4.09 -22.67 -13.63
N SER A 91 4.67 -23.28 -12.59
CA SER A 91 4.40 -22.91 -11.19
C SER A 91 4.88 -21.50 -10.86
N LEU A 92 6.00 -21.07 -11.44
CA LEU A 92 6.52 -19.71 -11.25
C LEU A 92 5.61 -18.69 -11.94
N SER A 93 5.19 -18.97 -13.18
CA SER A 93 4.24 -18.13 -13.93
C SER A 93 2.93 -17.92 -13.16
N ALA A 94 2.35 -18.99 -12.60
CA ALA A 94 1.16 -18.88 -11.75
C ALA A 94 1.39 -18.03 -10.49
N GLY A 95 2.56 -18.17 -9.85
CA GLY A 95 2.95 -17.34 -8.69
C GLY A 95 3.09 -15.86 -9.03
N LEU A 96 3.64 -15.54 -10.21
CA LEU A 96 3.76 -14.16 -10.69
C LEU A 96 2.38 -13.48 -10.85
N GLY A 97 1.36 -14.24 -11.28
CA GLY A 97 -0.02 -13.76 -11.37
C GLY A 97 -0.64 -13.35 -10.02
N PHE A 98 -0.11 -13.86 -8.90
CA PHE A 98 -0.56 -13.53 -7.54
C PHE A 98 0.29 -12.46 -6.84
N MET A 99 1.35 -11.96 -7.48
CA MET A 99 2.28 -11.01 -6.83
C MET A 99 1.61 -9.72 -6.36
N LEU A 100 0.70 -9.15 -7.16
CA LEU A 100 0.07 -7.88 -6.81
C LEU A 100 -0.84 -8.02 -5.57
N PRO A 101 -1.74 -9.02 -5.47
CA PRO A 101 -2.44 -9.33 -4.22
C PRO A 101 -1.48 -9.59 -3.04
N ALA A 102 -0.40 -10.35 -3.25
CA ALA A 102 0.58 -10.65 -2.21
C ALA A 102 1.29 -9.40 -1.68
N LEU A 103 1.60 -8.43 -2.55
CA LEU A 103 2.18 -7.14 -2.19
C LEU A 103 1.25 -6.36 -1.27
N PHE A 104 -0.03 -6.22 -1.63
CA PHE A 104 -1.00 -5.52 -0.78
C PHE A 104 -1.20 -6.22 0.56
N LEU A 105 -1.19 -7.56 0.59
CA LEU A 105 -1.25 -8.32 1.84
C LEU A 105 -0.01 -8.06 2.70
N ALA A 106 1.19 -8.03 2.12
CA ALA A 106 2.42 -7.74 2.85
C ALA A 106 2.41 -6.31 3.44
N LEU A 107 1.91 -5.32 2.70
CA LEU A 107 1.72 -3.95 3.19
C LEU A 107 0.69 -3.88 4.32
N LEU A 108 -0.42 -4.59 4.20
CA LEU A 108 -1.42 -4.67 5.26
C LEU A 108 -0.80 -5.25 6.55
N LEU A 109 -0.04 -6.33 6.43
CA LEU A 109 0.62 -6.98 7.56
C LEU A 109 1.72 -6.10 8.17
N SER A 110 2.44 -5.30 7.38
CA SER A 110 3.46 -4.39 7.90
C SER A 110 2.85 -3.23 8.70
N LEU A 111 1.65 -2.79 8.31
CA LEU A 111 0.87 -1.75 9.00
C LEU A 111 0.01 -2.30 10.14
N LEU A 112 -0.07 -3.62 10.31
CA LEU A 112 -0.96 -4.27 11.25
C LEU A 112 -0.53 -4.03 12.70
N SER A 113 -1.47 -3.53 13.50
CA SER A 113 -1.39 -3.50 14.95
C SER A 113 -2.54 -4.31 15.57
N ARG A 114 -2.37 -4.79 16.81
CA ARG A 114 -3.43 -5.53 17.53
C ARG A 114 -4.76 -4.76 17.60
N ARG A 115 -4.72 -3.43 17.60
CA ARG A 115 -5.91 -2.57 17.61
C ARG A 115 -6.72 -2.65 16.31
N GLN A 116 -6.07 -2.89 15.18
CA GLN A 116 -6.70 -2.93 13.85
C GLN A 116 -7.25 -4.32 13.48
N VAL A 117 -6.87 -5.39 14.19
CA VAL A 117 -7.31 -6.76 13.86
C VAL A 117 -8.83 -6.87 13.70
N PRO A 118 -9.67 -6.32 14.60
CA PRO A 118 -11.12 -6.45 14.46
C PRO A 118 -11.70 -5.68 13.27
N VAL A 119 -11.07 -4.56 12.89
CA VAL A 119 -11.41 -3.81 11.68
C VAL A 119 -11.13 -4.66 10.43
N ILE A 120 -9.96 -5.30 10.38
CA ILE A 120 -9.54 -6.16 9.27
C ILE A 120 -10.45 -7.38 9.15
N VAL A 121 -10.79 -8.02 10.27
CA VAL A 121 -11.69 -9.19 10.27
C VAL A 121 -13.07 -8.80 9.74
N VAL A 122 -13.67 -7.72 10.23
CA VAL A 122 -14.99 -7.28 9.75
C VAL A 122 -14.95 -6.89 8.28
N ALA A 123 -13.95 -6.11 7.85
CA ALA A 123 -13.78 -5.74 6.46
C ALA A 123 -13.63 -6.98 5.55
N GLY A 124 -12.82 -7.96 5.97
CA GLY A 124 -12.60 -9.20 5.23
C GLY A 124 -13.86 -10.06 5.14
N VAL A 125 -14.57 -10.27 6.24
CA VAL A 125 -15.81 -11.05 6.27
C VAL A 125 -16.88 -10.40 5.37
N VAL A 126 -17.09 -9.09 5.49
CA VAL A 126 -18.07 -8.39 4.66
C VAL A 126 -17.66 -8.43 3.19
N THR A 127 -16.37 -8.28 2.88
CA THR A 127 -15.86 -8.38 1.51
C THR A 127 -16.18 -9.74 0.90
N VAL A 128 -15.89 -10.83 1.62
CA VAL A 128 -16.13 -12.19 1.14
C VAL A 128 -17.62 -12.44 0.94
N LEU A 129 -18.45 -12.13 1.94
CA LEU A 129 -19.89 -12.38 1.87
C LEU A 129 -20.55 -11.61 0.72
N ALA A 130 -20.24 -10.32 0.57
CA ALA A 130 -20.81 -9.51 -0.50
C ALA A 130 -20.24 -9.85 -1.89
N THR A 131 -18.99 -10.31 -1.97
CA THR A 131 -18.42 -10.85 -3.22
C THR A 131 -19.20 -12.07 -3.70
N LEU A 132 -19.50 -13.00 -2.78
CA LEU A 132 -20.21 -14.24 -3.10
C LEU A 132 -21.70 -14.01 -3.36
N ALA A 133 -22.33 -13.07 -2.65
CA ALA A 133 -23.77 -12.83 -2.74
C ALA A 133 -24.18 -11.91 -3.90
N ILE A 134 -23.32 -10.96 -4.30
CA ILE A 134 -23.70 -9.89 -5.22
C ILE A 134 -22.68 -9.79 -6.38
N SER A 135 -21.47 -9.29 -6.09
CA SER A 135 -20.40 -9.14 -7.09
C SER A 135 -19.07 -8.77 -6.43
N PRO A 136 -17.91 -9.04 -7.06
CA PRO A 136 -16.60 -8.64 -6.55
C PRO A 136 -16.49 -7.14 -6.26
N THR A 137 -17.06 -6.29 -7.13
CA THR A 137 -17.03 -4.83 -6.96
C THR A 137 -17.79 -4.40 -5.71
N SER A 138 -18.98 -4.97 -5.47
CA SER A 138 -19.77 -4.68 -4.28
C SER A 138 -19.12 -5.20 -3.01
N GLY A 139 -18.44 -6.36 -3.08
CA GLY A 139 -17.66 -6.92 -1.99
C GLY A 139 -16.61 -5.95 -1.48
N ILE A 140 -15.77 -5.44 -2.39
CA ILE A 140 -14.73 -4.48 -2.04
C ILE A 140 -15.32 -3.22 -1.41
N LEU A 141 -16.37 -2.63 -2.00
CA LEU A 141 -16.98 -1.40 -1.49
C LEU A 141 -17.61 -1.59 -0.10
N LEU A 142 -18.39 -2.66 0.08
CA LEU A 142 -19.06 -2.93 1.35
C LEU A 142 -18.05 -3.28 2.45
N GLY A 143 -16.99 -4.03 2.11
CA GLY A 143 -15.89 -4.31 3.03
C GLY A 143 -15.17 -3.05 3.49
N MET A 144 -14.87 -2.13 2.58
CA MET A 144 -14.25 -0.83 2.90
C MET A 144 -15.14 -0.01 3.85
N LEU A 145 -16.45 0.07 3.56
CA LEU A 145 -17.40 0.81 4.40
C LEU A 145 -17.55 0.20 5.80
N ALA A 146 -17.67 -1.13 5.88
CA ALA A 146 -17.79 -1.84 7.16
C ALA A 146 -16.51 -1.66 8.01
N GLY A 147 -15.34 -1.82 7.40
CA GLY A 147 -14.06 -1.57 8.08
C GLY A 147 -13.94 -0.13 8.59
N ALA A 148 -14.25 0.86 7.75
CA ALA A 148 -14.24 2.26 8.14
C ALA A 148 -15.20 2.55 9.30
N GLY A 149 -16.43 2.01 9.26
CA GLY A 149 -17.41 2.12 10.33
C GLY A 149 -16.90 1.60 11.67
N VAL A 150 -16.34 0.40 11.70
CA VAL A 150 -15.75 -0.18 12.92
C VAL A 150 -14.55 0.63 13.41
N GLY A 151 -13.72 1.12 12.48
CA GLY A 151 -12.56 1.96 12.80
C GLY A 151 -12.92 3.29 13.45
N MET A 152 -14.05 3.90 13.08
CA MET A 152 -14.53 5.14 13.68
C MET A 152 -15.07 4.95 15.10
N VAL A 153 -15.79 3.85 15.35
CA VAL A 153 -16.39 3.56 16.67
C VAL A 153 -15.32 3.22 17.72
N ARG A 154 -14.14 2.78 17.29
CA ARG A 154 -13.04 2.34 18.17
C ARG A 154 -11.93 3.37 18.37
N LYS A 155 -12.09 4.58 17.82
CA LYS A 155 -11.19 5.72 18.04
C LYS A 155 -11.49 6.40 19.36
#